data_AF-A0A7R7A593-F1
#
_entry.id   AF-A0A7R7A593-F1
#
_cell.length_a   1.000
_cell.length_b   1.000
_cell.length_c   1.000
_cell.angle_alpha   90.00
_cell.angle_beta   90.00
_cell.angle_gamma   90.00
#
_symmetry.space_group_name_H-M   'P 1'
#
loop_
_entity.id
_entity.type
_entity.pdbx_description
1 polymer ?
#
loop_
_entity_poly.entity_id
_entity_poly.type
_entity_poly.pdbx_seq_one_letter_code
_entity_poly.pdbx_strand_id
1 'polypeptide(L)'
;MRLYLLENVINFLLGLLWALMAISAFILFTSLLHVHILYALGIAVLDIAFWLFVIVLLEMANLQIQEYKELRRQTALLEEIHHNLKS
;
A
#
# COMPACT_ATOMS: atom_id res chain seq x y z
N MET A 1 -14.58 -15.08 -2.26
CA MET A 1 -14.76 -14.20 -3.43
C MET A 1 -14.59 -12.71 -3.10
N ARG A 2 -15.36 -12.12 -2.15
CA ARG A 2 -15.26 -10.67 -1.83
C ARG A 2 -13.87 -10.20 -1.33
N LEU A 3 -13.22 -10.95 -0.44
CA LEU A 3 -11.89 -10.62 0.09
C LEU A 3 -10.74 -10.71 -0.95
N TYR A 4 -10.94 -11.47 -2.03
CA TYR A 4 -9.95 -11.58 -3.10
C TYR A 4 -10.03 -10.37 -4.04
N LEU A 5 -11.26 -9.95 -4.38
CA LEU A 5 -11.48 -8.74 -5.15
C LEU A 5 -10.97 -7.49 -4.42
N LEU A 6 -11.21 -7.41 -3.11
CA LEU A 6 -10.78 -6.27 -2.31
C LEU A 6 -9.25 -6.17 -2.20
N GLU A 7 -8.55 -7.29 -2.02
CA GLU A 7 -7.08 -7.34 -2.07
C GLU A 7 -6.54 -6.91 -3.44
N ASN A 8 -7.11 -7.41 -4.54
CA ASN A 8 -6.69 -7.02 -5.88
C ASN A 8 -6.90 -5.52 -6.15
N VAL A 9 -8.01 -4.96 -5.67
CA VAL A 9 -8.30 -3.52 -5.76
C VAL A 9 -7.27 -2.73 -4.96
N ILE A 10 -6.99 -3.12 -3.71
CA ILE A 10 -5.98 -2.45 -2.88
C ILE A 10 -4.60 -2.51 -3.51
N ASN A 11 -4.17 -3.68 -3.99
CA ASN A 11 -2.87 -3.85 -4.66
C ASN A 11 -2.77 -2.99 -5.93
N PHE A 12 -3.85 -2.91 -6.73
CA PHE A 12 -3.90 -2.04 -7.90
C PHE A 12 -3.80 -0.56 -7.50
N LEU A 13 -4.57 -0.13 -6.50
CA LEU A 13 -4.49 1.23 -5.98
C LEU A 13 -3.09 1.55 -5.48
N LEU A 14 -2.45 0.64 -4.75
CA LEU A 14 -1.11 0.84 -4.21
C LEU A 14 -0.10 1.07 -5.35
N GLY A 15 -0.13 0.24 -6.40
CA GLY A 15 0.71 0.44 -7.59
C GLY A 15 0.43 1.77 -8.29
N LEU A 16 -0.85 2.15 -8.38
CA LEU A 16 -1.27 3.42 -8.97
C LEU A 16 -0.80 4.62 -8.12
N LEU A 17 -0.85 4.54 -6.80
CA LEU A 17 -0.35 5.59 -5.89
C LEU A 17 1.16 5.79 -6.03
N TRP A 18 1.95 4.71 -6.15
CA TRP A 18 3.38 4.81 -6.43
C TRP A 18 3.67 5.55 -7.74
N ALA A 19 2.94 5.23 -8.80
CA ALA A 19 3.07 5.92 -10.08
C ALA A 19 2.64 7.39 -9.99
N LEU A 20 1.50 7.67 -9.34
CA LEU A 20 1.01 9.04 -9.14
C LEU A 20 1.99 9.89 -8.33
N MET A 21 2.59 9.34 -7.28
CA MET A 21 3.61 10.02 -6.48
C MET A 21 4.81 10.42 -7.36
N ALA A 22 5.34 9.49 -8.16
CA ALA A 22 6.48 9.77 -9.02
C ALA A 22 6.14 10.84 -10.09
N ILE A 23 4.97 10.73 -10.71
CA ILE A 23 4.50 11.66 -11.74
C ILE A 23 4.26 13.06 -11.15
N SER A 24 3.55 13.14 -10.02
CA SER A 24 3.25 14.42 -9.35
C SER A 24 4.51 15.13 -8.89
N ALA A 25 5.42 14.42 -8.23
CA ALA A 25 6.70 14.99 -7.81
C ALA A 25 7.53 15.51 -9.00
N PHE A 26 7.55 14.77 -10.12
CA PHE A 26 8.24 15.20 -11.33
C PHE A 26 7.60 16.45 -11.96
N ILE A 27 6.28 16.48 -12.08
CA ILE A 27 5.53 17.63 -12.61
C ILE A 27 5.73 18.87 -11.71
N LEU A 28 5.61 18.72 -10.38
CA LEU A 28 5.82 19.81 -9.44
C LEU A 28 7.26 20.32 -9.47
N PHE A 29 8.25 19.42 -9.48
CA PHE A 29 9.64 19.81 -9.58
C PHE A 29 9.91 20.60 -10.86
N THR A 30 9.53 20.07 -12.02
CA THR A 30 9.78 20.70 -13.32
C THR A 30 9.03 22.02 -13.51
N SER A 31 7.80 22.12 -13.02
CA SER A 31 7.04 23.38 -13.06
C SER A 31 7.65 24.48 -12.18
N LEU A 32 8.27 24.13 -11.05
CA LEU A 32 8.87 25.08 -10.12
C LEU A 32 10.36 25.37 -10.39
N LEU A 33 10.99 24.66 -11.32
CA LEU A 33 12.39 24.86 -11.69
C LEU A 33 12.69 26.31 -12.11
N HIS A 34 11.72 27.01 -12.72
CA HIS A 34 11.90 28.40 -13.15
C HIS A 34 11.97 29.40 -11.98
N VAL A 35 11.54 29.02 -10.77
CA VAL A 35 11.55 29.90 -9.59
C VAL A 35 12.92 29.85 -8.92
N HIS A 36 13.27 28.68 -8.39
CA HIS A 36 14.56 28.42 -7.75
C HIS A 36 14.71 26.92 -7.50
N ILE A 37 15.89 26.36 -7.81
CA ILE A 37 16.13 24.91 -7.71
C ILE A 37 15.89 24.37 -6.29
N LEU A 38 16.35 25.07 -5.26
CA LEU A 38 16.17 24.65 -3.87
C LEU A 38 14.69 24.67 -3.44
N TYR A 39 13.93 25.65 -3.94
CA TYR A 39 12.51 25.76 -3.65
C TYR A 39 11.73 24.63 -4.32
N ALA A 40 12.01 24.36 -5.61
CA ALA A 40 11.41 23.25 -6.35
C ALA A 40 11.68 21.90 -5.68
N LEU A 41 12.92 21.67 -5.22
CA LEU A 41 13.29 20.45 -4.51
C LEU A 41 12.55 20.32 -3.17
N GLY A 42 12.48 21.40 -2.38
CA GLY A 42 11.77 21.41 -1.10
C GLY A 42 10.29 21.05 -1.25
N ILE A 43 9.60 21.64 -2.23
CA ILE A 43 8.19 21.35 -2.50
C ILE A 43 8.00 19.92 -3.01
N ALA A 44 8.86 19.44 -3.92
CA ALA A 44 8.78 18.06 -4.41
C ALA A 44 8.99 17.03 -3.29
N VAL A 45 9.88 17.29 -2.33
CA VAL A 45 10.08 16.42 -1.16
C VAL A 45 8.83 16.41 -0.27
N LEU A 46 8.19 17.56 -0.05
CA LEU A 46 6.95 17.63 0.72
C LEU A 46 5.80 16.88 0.03
N ASP A 47 5.70 16.98 -1.30
CA ASP A 47 4.73 16.24 -2.10
C ASP A 47 4.94 14.72 -2.00
N ILE A 48 6.19 14.25 -2.16
CA ILE A 48 6.55 12.84 -1.96
C ILE A 48 6.18 12.39 -0.54
N ALA A 49 6.49 13.19 0.48
CA ALA A 49 6.17 12.85 1.87
C ALA A 49 4.66 12.69 2.09
N PHE A 50 3.85 13.56 1.47
CA PHE A 50 2.39 13.47 1.50
C PHE A 50 1.89 12.16 0.86
N TRP A 51 2.37 11.82 -0.34
CA TRP A 51 1.98 10.58 -1.00
C TRP A 51 2.43 9.33 -0.23
N LEU A 52 3.65 9.32 0.30
CA LEU A 52 4.15 8.23 1.13
C LEU A 52 3.26 8.00 2.35
N PHE A 53 2.76 9.08 2.97
CA PHE A 53 1.80 8.96 4.06
C PHE A 53 0.52 8.24 3.62
N VAL A 54 -0.04 8.59 2.46
CA VAL A 54 -1.23 7.92 1.90
C VAL A 54 -0.94 6.45 1.54
N ILE A 55 0.21 6.18 0.92
CA ILE A 55 0.64 4.82 0.54
C ILE A 55 0.75 3.94 1.78
N VAL A 56 1.39 4.44 2.86
CA VAL A 56 1.53 3.70 4.12
C VAL A 56 0.18 3.37 4.74
N LEU A 57 -0.77 4.30 4.74
CA LEU A 57 -2.11 4.03 5.25
C LEU A 57 -2.81 2.91 4.47
N LEU A 58 -2.66 2.90 3.14
CA LEU A 58 -3.24 1.86 2.30
C LEU A 58 -2.53 0.51 2.49
N GLU A 59 -1.20 0.51 2.63
CA GLU A 59 -0.40 -0.69 2.91
C GLU A 59 -0.80 -1.30 4.26
N MET A 60 -1.01 -0.47 5.29
CA MET A 60 -1.50 -0.94 6.60
C MET A 60 -2.86 -1.62 6.48
N ALA A 61 -3.78 -1.09 5.66
CA ALA A 61 -5.06 -1.73 5.41
C ALA A 61 -4.89 -3.08 4.69
N ASN A 62 -3.96 -3.17 3.73
CA ASN A 62 -3.65 -4.41 3.02
C ASN A 62 -3.11 -5.49 3.98
N LEU A 63 -2.17 -5.10 4.84
CA LEU A 63 -1.55 -5.99 5.83
C LEU A 63 -2.58 -6.61 6.78
N GLN A 64 -3.55 -5.83 7.26
CA GLN A 64 -4.62 -6.36 8.12
C GLN A 64 -5.46 -7.44 7.41
N ILE A 65 -5.71 -7.28 6.11
CA ILE A 65 -6.45 -8.28 5.33
C ILE A 65 -5.63 -9.56 5.15
N GLN A 66 -4.34 -9.42 4.89
CA GLN A 66 -3.42 -10.56 4.76
C GLN A 66 -3.30 -11.32 6.08
N GLU A 67 -3.14 -10.61 7.20
CA GLU A 67 -3.08 -11.19 8.54
C GLU A 67 -4.35 -11.96 8.87
N TYR A 68 -5.53 -11.38 8.59
CA TYR A 68 -6.81 -12.07 8.80
C TYR A 68 -6.93 -13.37 7.97
N LYS A 69 -6.47 -13.36 6.71
CA LYS A 69 -6.48 -14.56 5.85
C LYS A 69 -5.55 -15.63 6.38
N GLU A 70 -4.35 -15.23 6.81
CA GLU A 70 -3.35 -16.14 7.33
C GLU A 70 -3.81 -16.76 8.64
N LEU A 71 -4.35 -15.96 9.57
CA LEU A 71 -4.93 -16.45 10.83
C LEU A 71 -6.02 -17.49 10.57
N ARG A 72 -6.93 -17.20 9.63
CA ARG A 72 -8.02 -18.13 9.27
C ARG A 72 -7.48 -19.43 8.68
N ARG A 73 -6.42 -19.37 7.86
CA ARG A 73 -5.77 -20.55 7.30
C ARG A 73 -5.10 -21.38 8.39
N GLN A 74 -4.41 -20.74 9.32
CA GLN A 74 -3.77 -21.41 10.45
C GLN A 74 -4.79 -22.09 11.36
N THR A 75 -5.92 -21.44 11.68
CA THR A 75 -6.99 -22.05 12.48
C THR A 75 -7.57 -23.29 11.81
N ALA A 76 -7.82 -23.24 10.50
CA ALA A 76 -8.34 -24.39 9.76
C ALA A 76 -7.36 -25.58 9.76
N LEU A 77 -6.05 -25.32 9.62
CA LEU A 77 -5.02 -26.36 9.72
C LEU A 77 -4.95 -26.95 11.13
N LEU A 78 -5.12 -26.12 12.17
CA LEU A 78 -5.11 -26.57 13.56
C LEU A 78 -6.30 -27.50 13.87
N GLU A 79 -7.48 -27.17 13.35
CA GLU A 79 -8.68 -28.00 13.47
C GLU A 79 -8.50 -29.35 12.77
N GLU A 80 -7.91 -29.38 11.58
CA GLU A 80 -7.61 -30.60 10.83
C GLU A 80 -6.62 -31.50 11.60
N ILE A 81 -5.53 -30.92 12.12
CA ILE A 81 -4.56 -31.64 12.95
C ILE A 81 -5.24 -32.20 14.21
N HIS A 82 -6.07 -31.41 14.89
CA HIS A 82 -6.77 -31.85 16.09
C HIS A 82 -7.74 -33.01 15.80
N HIS A 83 -8.46 -32.97 14.68
CA HIS A 83 -9.34 -34.04 14.26
C HIS A 83 -8.57 -35.34 14.00
N ASN A 84 -7.47 -35.25 13.25
CA ASN A 84 -6.63 -36.41 12.91
C ASN A 84 -5.95 -37.05 14.13
N LEU A 85 -5.66 -36.27 15.17
CA LEU A 85 -5.09 -36.78 16.43
C LEU A 85 -6.10 -37.45 17.36
N LYS A 86 -7.40 -37.21 17.15
CA LYS A 86 -8.48 -37.78 17.98
C LYS A 86 -9.11 -39.04 17.37
N SER A 87 -8.82 -39.28 16.08
CA SER A 87 -9.06 -40.53 15.34
C SER A 87 -8.00 -41.58 15.67
#